data_AF-A0A7J2KAT5-F1
#
_entry.id   AF-A0A7J2KAT5-F1
#
_cell.length_a   1.000
_cell.length_b   1.000
_cell.length_c   1.000
_cell.angle_alpha   90.00
_cell.angle_beta   90.00
_cell.angle_gamma   90.00
#
_symmetry.space_group_name_H-M   'P 1'
#
loop_
_entity.id
_entity.type
_entity.pdbx_description
1 polymer ?
#
loop_
_entity_poly.entity_id
_entity_poly.type
_entity_poly.pdbx_seq_one_letter_code
_entity_poly.pdbx_strand_id
1 'polypeptide(L)' 'HYKVDLNTVMALVNLGIALGSAVKIASMLNVDNRIMFSIGIAAQKMNIIGADYVLGIPLSAKAKNIYFDRKT' A
#
# COMPACT_ATOMS: atom_id res chain seq x y z
N HIS A 1 -22.78 -6.88 23.93
CA HIS A 1 -21.91 -7.58 22.96
C HIS A 1 -21.79 -6.72 21.72
N TYR A 2 -20.59 -6.22 21.40
CA TYR A 2 -20.34 -5.60 20.10
C TYR A 2 -20.47 -6.69 19.02
N LYS A 3 -21.08 -6.36 17.87
CA LYS A 3 -21.20 -7.27 16.72
C LYS A 3 -19.86 -7.59 16.05
N VAL A 4 -18.81 -6.82 16.38
CA VAL A 4 -17.48 -6.91 15.79
C VAL A 4 -16.49 -7.26 16.90
N ASP A 5 -15.59 -8.19 16.60
CA ASP A 5 -14.51 -8.58 17.51
C ASP A 5 -13.54 -7.41 17.77
N LEU A 6 -13.30 -7.11 19.04
CA LEU A 6 -12.48 -5.97 19.45
C LEU A 6 -11.02 -6.12 19.02
N ASN A 7 -10.48 -7.34 19.01
CA ASN A 7 -9.10 -7.59 18.59
C ASN A 7 -8.93 -7.27 17.11
N THR A 8 -9.89 -7.68 16.28
CA THR A 8 -9.93 -7.37 14.84
C THR A 8 -9.98 -5.86 14.61
N VAL A 9 -10.81 -5.13 15.36
CA VAL A 9 -10.86 -3.66 15.26
C VAL A 9 -9.50 -3.04 15.60
N MET A 10 -8.88 -3.44 16.71
CA MET A 10 -7.58 -2.92 17.11
C MET A 10 -6.48 -3.28 16.11
N ALA A 11 -6.52 -4.48 15.52
CA ALA A 11 -5.58 -4.90 14.48
C ALA A 11 -5.72 -4.05 13.21
N LEU A 12 -6.95 -3.76 12.77
CA LEU A 12 -7.21 -2.88 11.62
C LEU A 12 -6.78 -1.44 11.87
N VAL A 13 -6.96 -0.93 13.09
CA VAL A 13 -6.46 0.40 13.49
C VAL A 13 -4.93 0.44 13.44
N ASN A 14 -4.25 -0.56 14.00
CA ASN A 14 -2.80 -0.66 13.95
C ASN A 14 -2.27 -0.79 12.51
N LEU A 15 -2.96 -1.55 11.66
CA LEU A 15 -2.65 -1.64 10.23
C LEU A 15 -2.74 -0.26 9.55
N GLY A 16 -3.78 0.52 9.86
CA GLY A 16 -3.93 1.89 9.37
C GLY A 16 -2.79 2.82 9.80
N ILE A 17 -2.35 2.74 11.06
CA ILE A 17 -1.20 3.50 11.57
C ILE A 17 0.08 3.12 10.81
N ALA A 18 0.31 1.82 10.61
CA ALA A 18 1.48 1.33 9.89
C ALA A 18 1.51 1.82 8.43
N LEU A 19 0.37 1.72 7.73
CA LEU A 19 0.24 2.21 6.36
C LEU A 19 0.44 3.73 6.28
N GLY A 20 -0.13 4.49 7.21
CA GLY A 20 0.03 5.94 7.27
C GLY A 20 1.49 6.36 7.44
N SER A 21 2.23 5.68 8.32
CA SER A 21 3.67 5.89 8.49
C SER A 21 4.47 5.57 7.22
N ALA A 22 4.16 4.45 6.55
CA ALA A 22 4.84 4.07 5.31
C ALA A 22 4.58 5.07 4.15
N VAL A 23 3.32 5.46 3.95
CA VAL A 23 2.90 6.50 2.98
C VAL A 23 3.63 7.81 3.26
N LYS A 24 3.72 8.23 4.53
CA LYS A 24 4.42 9.47 4.91
C LYS A 24 5.88 9.44 4.48
N ILE A 25 6.58 8.33 4.70
CA ILE A 25 7.98 8.17 4.27
C ILE A 25 8.08 8.27 2.74
N ALA A 26 7.22 7.56 2.01
CA ALA A 26 7.20 7.61 0.55
C ALA A 26 6.94 9.04 0.03
N SER A 27 6.00 9.77 0.65
CA SER A 27 5.74 11.19 0.34
C SER A 27 6.95 12.09 0.64
N MET A 28 7.66 11.87 1.75
CA MET A 28 8.88 12.63 2.06
C MET A 28 10.00 12.40 1.03
N LEU A 29 10.01 11.22 0.39
CA LEU A 29 10.92 10.89 -0.69
C LEU A 29 10.41 11.34 -2.07
N ASN A 30 9.31 12.11 -2.12
CA ASN A 30 8.64 12.55 -3.35
C ASN A 30 8.22 11.39 -4.28
N VAL A 31 8.01 10.20 -3.71
CA VAL A 31 7.52 9.03 -4.44
C VAL A 31 6.01 9.08 -4.49
N ASP A 32 5.42 9.02 -5.69
CA ASP A 32 3.98 8.88 -5.84
C ASP A 32 3.53 7.55 -5.25
N ASN A 33 2.60 7.63 -4.30
CA ASN A 33 2.15 6.49 -3.51
C ASN A 33 0.69 6.68 -3.08
N ARG A 34 -0.09 5.58 -3.08
CA ARG A 34 -1.50 5.56 -2.64
C ARG A 34 -1.83 4.24 -1.98
N ILE A 35 -2.60 4.22 -0.90
CA ILE A 35 -3.11 2.96 -0.35
C ILE A 35 -4.16 2.39 -1.32
N MET A 36 -3.94 1.18 -1.82
CA MET A 36 -4.80 0.53 -2.80
C MET A 36 -5.30 -0.83 -2.30
N PHE A 37 -6.62 -0.95 -2.19
CA PHE A 37 -7.32 -2.20 -1.88
C PHE A 37 -7.19 -3.24 -3.00
N SER A 38 -7.22 -2.79 -4.26
CA SER A 38 -7.14 -3.67 -5.43
C SER A 38 -5.83 -4.47 -5.48
N ILE A 39 -4.72 -3.88 -5.05
CA ILE A 39 -3.43 -4.57 -4.94
C ILE A 39 -3.49 -5.65 -3.86
N GLY A 40 -4.14 -5.37 -2.73
CA GLY A 40 -4.36 -6.36 -1.68
C GLY A 40 -5.19 -7.55 -2.15
N ILE A 41 -6.28 -7.29 -2.87
CA ILE A 41 -7.09 -8.34 -3.50
C ILE A 41 -6.29 -9.16 -4.51
N ALA A 42 -5.47 -8.50 -5.35
CA ALA A 42 -4.61 -9.21 -6.29
C ALA A 42 -3.60 -10.11 -5.57
N ALA A 43 -2.94 -9.61 -4.52
CA ALA A 43 -1.97 -10.38 -3.73
C ALA A 43 -2.61 -11.58 -3.02
N GLN A 44 -3.82 -11.43 -2.49
CA GLN A 44 -4.60 -12.54 -1.93
C GLN A 44 -4.95 -13.58 -2.99
N LYS A 45 -5.47 -13.16 -4.16
CA LYS A 45 -5.81 -14.07 -5.27
C LYS A 45 -4.60 -14.83 -5.82
N MET A 46 -3.42 -14.22 -5.74
CA MET A 46 -2.16 -14.84 -6.16
C MET A 46 -1.50 -15.68 -5.05
N ASN A 47 -2.13 -15.81 -3.87
CA ASN A 47 -1.57 -16.50 -2.70
C ASN A 47 -0.17 -16.00 -2.30
N ILE A 48 0.14 -14.71 -2.55
CA ILE A 48 1.43 -14.11 -2.19
C ILE A 48 1.48 -13.81 -0.70
N ILE A 49 0.34 -13.47 -0.10
CA ILE A 49 0.18 -13.17 1.32
C ILE A 49 -0.99 -14.00 1.87
N GLY A 50 -0.74 -14.68 3.00
CA GLY A 50 -1.77 -15.35 3.79
C GLY A 50 -2.26 -14.47 4.92
N ALA A 51 -3.15 -13.52 4.63
CA ALA A 51 -3.78 -12.65 5.63
C ALA A 51 -5.21 -12.31 5.23
N ASP A 52 -6.09 -12.15 6.22
CA ASP A 52 -7.52 -11.83 6.01
C ASP A 52 -7.72 -10.43 5.41
N TYR A 53 -6.89 -9.48 5.80
CA TYR A 53 -6.92 -8.10 5.33
C TYR A 53 -5.58 -7.71 4.74
N VAL A 54 -5.59 -7.31 3.46
CA VAL A 54 -4.38 -6.91 2.74
C VAL A 54 -4.63 -5.57 2.06
N LEU A 55 -3.70 -4.63 2.26
CA LEU A 55 -3.68 -3.32 1.61
C LEU A 55 -2.27 -3.11 1.03
N GLY A 56 -2.20 -2.62 -0.21
CA GLY A 56 -0.92 -2.36 -0.89
C GLY A 56 -0.62 -0.87 -0.99
N ILE A 57 0.66 -0.51 -1.00
CA ILE A 57 1.14 0.83 -1.36
C ILE A 57 2.04 0.66 -2.59
N PRO A 58 1.56 0.89 -3.82
CA PRO A 58 2.43 0.91 -4.97
C PRO A 58 3.31 2.16 -4.90
N LEU A 59 4.59 1.98 -5.20
CA LEU A 59 5.56 3.06 -5.30
C LEU A 59 5.88 3.27 -6.77
N SER A 60 5.62 4.47 -7.29
CA SER A 60 6.02 4.85 -8.64
C SER A 60 7.24 5.74 -8.57
N ALA A 61 8.42 5.17 -8.82
CA ALA A 61 9.69 5.87 -8.93
C ALA A 61 10.12 5.98 -10.40
N LYS A 62 9.21 6.39 -11.30
CA LYS A 62 9.59 6.63 -12.69
C LYS A 62 10.48 7.87 -12.75
N ALA A 63 11.77 7.68 -12.98
CA ALA A 63 12.61 8.75 -13.50
C ALA A 63 12.08 9.09 -14.90
N LYS A 64 11.46 10.27 -15.08
CA LYS A 64 11.32 10.80 -16.43
C LYS A 64 12.73 11.22 -16.88
N ASN A 65 13.51 10.27 -17.36
CA ASN A 65 14.86 10.53 -17.83
C ASN A 65 14.78 11.26 -19.17
N ILE A 66 14.83 12.58 -19.11
CA ILE A 66 14.85 13.51 -20.25
C ILE A 66 15.98 13.24 -21.27
N TYR A 67 16.98 12.42 -20.91
CA TYR A 67 18.07 12.01 -21.81
C TYR A 67 17.77 10.73 -22.61
N PHE A 68 16.80 9.91 -22.21
CA PHE A 68 16.48 8.62 -22.85
C PHE A 68 15.26 8.65 -23.77
N ASP A 69 14.59 9.80 -23.90
CA ASP A 69 13.36 9.95 -24.72
C ASP A 69 13.58 10.81 -25.97
N ARG A 70 14.75 10.64 -26.63
CA ARG A 70 14.97 11.14 -28.00
C ARG A 70 15.03 9.94 -28.93
N LYS A 71 13.92 9.66 -29.62
CA LYS A 71 13.98 8.95 -30.89
C LYS A 71 14.71 9.88 -31.87
N THR A 72 15.95 9.53 -32.22
CA THR A 72 16.50 9.90 -33.54
C THR A 72 15.65 9.28 -34.63
#